data_AF-A0A3L8S9V7-F1
#
_entry.id   AF-A0A3L8S9V7-F1
#
_cell.length_a   1.000
_cell.length_b   1.000
_cell.length_c   1.000
_cell.angle_alpha   90.00
_cell.angle_beta   90.00
_cell.angle_gamma   90.00
#
_symmetry.space_group_name_H-M   'P 1'
#
loop_
_entity.id
_entity.type
_entity.pdbx_description
1 polymer ?
#
loop_
_entity_poly.entity_id
_entity_poly.type
_entity_poly.pdbx_seq_one_letter_code
_entity_poly.pdbx_strand_id
1 'polypeptide(L)'
;MTSSSHDKQPHTWSLKVTPVDFLLGVADLTGELMRLCIGSVGNGDIDTPFELSQFLRQIYDGFTFIGNTGPYEVSKKLYTLKQSLAKVENACYTLKVRGSEIPKHMLADVFSTKTELIDQEEGLP
;
A
#
# COMPACT_ATOMS: atom_id res chain seq x y z
N MET A 1 -62.18 19.56 14.33
CA MET A 1 -61.76 18.16 14.09
C MET A 1 -60.32 18.19 13.64
N THR A 2 -59.39 18.06 14.58
CA THR A 2 -57.94 17.98 14.34
C THR A 2 -57.50 16.52 14.43
N SER A 3 -56.34 16.21 13.81
CA SER A 3 -55.60 14.93 13.77
C SER A 3 -55.72 14.22 12.42
N SER A 4 -54.65 13.79 11.74
CA SER A 4 -53.25 13.68 12.12
C SER A 4 -52.35 13.72 10.88
N SER A 5 -51.39 14.63 10.88
CA SER A 5 -50.22 14.58 10.00
C SER A 5 -49.44 13.31 10.32
N HIS A 6 -49.34 12.40 9.35
CA HIS A 6 -48.51 11.21 9.48
C HIS A 6 -47.04 11.62 9.39
N ASP A 7 -46.37 11.73 10.55
CA ASP A 7 -44.92 11.82 10.63
C ASP A 7 -44.31 10.51 10.09
N LYS A 8 -43.86 10.55 8.83
CA LYS A 8 -43.03 9.48 8.25
C LYS A 8 -41.64 9.56 8.88
N GLN A 9 -41.40 8.74 9.89
CA GLN A 9 -40.06 8.58 10.48
C GLN A 9 -39.05 8.22 9.37
N PRO A 10 -37.96 8.98 9.19
CA PRO A 10 -36.96 8.68 8.16
C PRO A 10 -36.33 7.33 8.46
N HIS A 11 -36.37 6.43 7.47
CA HIS A 11 -35.70 5.13 7.58
C HIS A 11 -34.19 5.36 7.41
N THR A 12 -33.45 5.19 8.50
CA THR A 12 -31.99 5.25 8.47
C THR A 12 -31.44 3.85 8.24
N TRP A 13 -30.77 3.65 7.10
CA TRP A 13 -30.04 2.40 6.82
C TRP A 13 -28.57 2.55 7.23
N SER A 14 -28.01 1.48 7.79
CA SER A 14 -26.58 1.40 8.12
C SER A 14 -26.02 0.05 7.68
N LEU A 15 -24.83 0.06 7.08
CA LEU A 15 -24.05 -1.13 6.76
C LEU A 15 -22.78 -1.15 7.60
N LYS A 16 -22.52 -2.27 8.28
CA LYS A 16 -21.29 -2.47 9.06
C LYS A 16 -20.36 -3.40 8.30
N VAL A 17 -19.11 -2.98 8.14
CA VAL A 17 -18.04 -3.83 7.60
C VAL A 17 -17.62 -4.81 8.68
N THR A 18 -17.50 -6.10 8.35
CA THR A 18 -17.04 -7.08 9.34
C THR A 18 -15.54 -6.89 9.61
N PRO A 19 -15.02 -7.26 10.79
CA PRO A 19 -13.58 -7.18 11.06
C PRO A 19 -12.73 -7.95 10.04
N VAL A 20 -13.26 -9.06 9.53
CA VAL A 20 -12.57 -9.88 8.52
C VAL A 20 -12.53 -9.16 7.18
N ASP A 21 -13.64 -8.60 6.71
CA ASP A 21 -13.68 -7.82 5.46
C ASP A 21 -12.74 -6.62 5.52
N PHE A 22 -12.70 -5.94 6.68
CA PHE A 22 -11.78 -4.84 6.91
C PHE A 22 -10.31 -5.29 6.79
N LEU A 23 -9.93 -6.39 7.47
CA LEU A 23 -8.56 -6.92 7.41
C LEU A 23 -8.18 -7.36 5.99
N LEU A 24 -9.08 -8.03 5.27
CA LEU A 24 -8.81 -8.44 3.88
C LEU A 24 -8.65 -7.22 2.96
N GLY A 25 -9.47 -6.19 3.14
CA GLY A 25 -9.35 -4.92 2.41
C GLY A 25 -8.05 -4.19 2.71
N VAL A 26 -7.62 -4.12 3.97
CA VAL A 26 -6.32 -3.53 4.36
C VAL A 26 -5.16 -4.34 3.78
N ALA A 27 -5.26 -5.67 3.74
CA ALA A 27 -4.25 -6.48 3.10
C ALA A 27 -4.11 -6.17 1.61
N ASP A 28 -5.22 -6.02 0.88
CA ASP A 28 -5.19 -5.67 -0.54
C ASP A 28 -4.68 -4.25 -0.78
N LEU A 29 -5.02 -3.30 0.10
CA LEU A 29 -4.48 -1.94 0.08
C LEU A 29 -2.94 -1.92 0.06
N THR A 30 -2.28 -2.86 0.74
CA THR A 30 -0.80 -2.89 0.77
C THR A 30 -0.17 -3.17 -0.58
N GLY A 31 -0.89 -3.87 -1.47
CA GLY A 31 -0.49 -4.01 -2.88
C GLY A 31 -0.58 -2.69 -3.64
N GLU A 32 -1.62 -1.90 -3.42
CA GLU A 32 -1.78 -0.59 -4.06
C GLU A 32 -0.76 0.43 -3.55
N LEU A 33 -0.46 0.42 -2.25
CA LEU A 33 0.57 1.28 -1.66
C LEU A 33 1.97 0.94 -2.17
N MET A 34 2.25 -0.35 -2.39
CA MET A 34 3.48 -0.76 -3.06
C MET A 34 3.53 -0.20 -4.49
N ARG A 35 2.45 -0.29 -5.29
CA ARG A 35 2.42 0.30 -6.64
C ARG A 35 2.61 1.81 -6.61
N LEU A 36 1.97 2.50 -5.66
CA LEU A 36 2.15 3.93 -5.44
C LEU A 36 3.61 4.28 -5.15
N CYS A 37 4.27 3.52 -4.27
CA CYS A 37 5.68 3.71 -3.96
C CYS A 37 6.58 3.55 -5.19
N ILE A 38 6.38 2.50 -6.00
CA ILE A 38 7.20 2.30 -7.20
C ILE A 38 6.93 3.39 -8.24
N GLY A 39 5.66 3.76 -8.43
CA GLY A 39 5.29 4.86 -9.33
C GLY A 39 5.85 6.21 -8.90
N SER A 40 5.87 6.51 -7.59
CA SER A 40 6.43 7.75 -7.08
C SER A 40 7.94 7.81 -7.30
N VAL A 41 8.67 6.71 -7.04
CA VAL A 41 10.11 6.61 -7.36
C VAL A 41 10.37 6.84 -8.84
N GLY A 42 9.58 6.22 -9.72
CA GLY A 42 9.69 6.40 -11.18
C GLY A 42 9.50 7.84 -11.63
N ASN A 43 8.67 8.61 -10.92
CA ASN A 43 8.44 10.04 -11.16
C ASN A 43 9.46 10.97 -10.47
N GLY A 44 10.49 10.41 -9.82
CA GLY A 44 11.55 11.17 -9.14
C GLY A 44 11.19 11.65 -7.72
N ASP A 45 10.09 11.17 -7.14
CA ASP A 45 9.73 11.44 -5.74
C ASP A 45 10.63 10.62 -4.80
N ILE A 46 11.28 11.32 -3.88
CA ILE A 46 12.22 10.76 -2.92
C ILE A 46 11.69 10.75 -1.48
N ASP A 47 10.51 11.33 -1.21
CA ASP A 47 9.94 11.47 0.13
C ASP A 47 8.83 10.43 0.34
N THR A 48 7.86 10.35 -0.59
CA THR A 48 6.72 9.41 -0.54
C THR A 48 7.14 7.95 -0.27
N PRO A 49 8.22 7.41 -0.88
CA PRO A 49 8.64 6.03 -0.64
C PRO A 49 8.95 5.72 0.82
N PHE A 50 9.58 6.65 1.55
CA PHE A 50 9.93 6.44 2.96
C PHE A 50 8.71 6.51 3.86
N GLU A 51 7.76 7.40 3.57
CA GLU A 51 6.47 7.46 4.28
C GLU A 51 5.68 6.16 4.10
N LEU A 52 5.60 5.66 2.87
CA LEU A 52 4.93 4.40 2.55
C LEU A 52 5.63 3.19 3.18
N SER A 53 6.96 3.18 3.20
CA SER A 53 7.74 2.13 3.86
C SER A 53 7.45 2.06 5.36
N GLN A 54 7.43 3.21 6.03
CA GLN A 54 7.08 3.28 7.46
C GLN A 54 5.65 2.77 7.70
N PHE A 55 4.69 3.20 6.89
CA PHE A 55 3.30 2.79 7.04
C PHE A 55 3.08 1.30 6.76
N LEU A 56 3.70 0.74 5.71
CA LEU A 56 3.61 -0.69 5.41
C LEU A 56 4.24 -1.56 6.49
N ARG A 57 5.33 -1.10 7.12
CA ARG A 57 5.91 -1.79 8.29
C ARG A 57 4.93 -1.86 9.44
N GLN A 58 4.25 -0.76 9.77
CA GLN A 58 3.24 -0.75 10.83
C GLN A 58 2.08 -1.70 10.54
N ILE A 59 1.63 -1.76 9.27
CA ILE A 59 0.59 -2.72 8.87
C ILE A 59 1.10 -4.15 9.02
N TYR A 60 2.30 -4.45 8.51
CA TYR A 60 2.90 -5.78 8.63
C TYR A 60 3.06 -6.23 10.07
N ASP A 61 3.52 -5.35 10.97
CA ASP A 61 3.62 -5.61 12.40
C ASP A 61 2.24 -5.92 13.00
N GLY A 62 1.19 -5.20 12.59
CA GLY A 62 -0.19 -5.49 12.98
C GLY A 62 -0.69 -6.87 12.52
N PHE A 63 -0.43 -7.24 11.26
CA PHE A 63 -0.85 -8.56 10.74
C PHE A 63 -0.05 -9.71 11.35
N THR A 64 1.24 -9.52 11.62
CA THR A 64 2.06 -10.52 12.31
C THR A 64 1.66 -10.68 13.78
N PHE A 65 1.23 -9.59 14.43
CA PHE A 65 0.66 -9.64 15.78
C PHE A 65 -0.62 -10.49 15.85
N ILE A 66 -1.50 -10.40 14.85
CA ILE A 66 -2.68 -11.28 14.74
C ILE A 66 -2.23 -12.74 14.52
N GLY A 67 -1.26 -12.94 13.64
CA GLY A 67 -0.65 -14.26 13.40
C GLY A 67 -1.67 -15.35 13.08
N ASN A 68 -1.51 -16.52 13.71
CA ASN A 68 -2.38 -17.69 13.49
C ASN A 68 -3.68 -17.65 14.29
N THR A 69 -3.96 -16.56 15.01
CA THR A 69 -5.21 -16.40 15.77
C THR A 69 -6.37 -15.85 14.92
N GLY A 70 -6.05 -15.32 13.74
CA GLY A 70 -7.03 -14.80 12.78
C GLY A 70 -7.57 -15.85 11.80
N PRO A 71 -8.54 -15.45 10.96
CA PRO A 71 -9.05 -16.31 9.88
C PRO A 71 -7.95 -16.75 8.90
N TYR A 72 -8.08 -17.95 8.34
CA TYR A 72 -7.10 -18.53 7.42
C TYR A 72 -6.84 -17.64 6.17
N GLU A 73 -7.85 -16.92 5.72
CA GLU A 73 -7.76 -15.97 4.60
C GLU A 73 -6.78 -14.83 4.90
N VAL A 74 -6.75 -14.36 6.14
CA VAL A 74 -5.83 -13.30 6.60
C VAL A 74 -4.40 -13.83 6.62
N SER A 75 -4.19 -15.08 7.06
CA SER A 75 -2.87 -15.72 7.04
C SER A 75 -2.33 -15.88 5.61
N LYS A 76 -3.17 -16.19 4.62
CA LYS A 76 -2.76 -16.23 3.20
C LYS A 76 -2.30 -14.87 2.69
N LYS A 77 -2.97 -13.79 3.10
CA LYS A 77 -2.61 -12.42 2.71
C LYS A 77 -1.27 -11.96 3.30
N LEU A 78 -0.84 -12.51 4.45
CA LEU A 78 0.44 -12.17 5.08
C LEU A 78 1.64 -12.44 4.16
N TYR A 79 1.58 -13.50 3.33
CA TYR A 79 2.63 -13.80 2.37
C TYR A 79 2.77 -12.68 1.33
N THR A 80 1.67 -12.28 0.69
CA THR A 80 1.67 -11.20 -0.32
C THR A 80 2.03 -9.85 0.30
N LEU A 81 1.53 -9.56 1.50
CA LEU A 81 1.89 -8.37 2.27
C LEU A 81 3.41 -8.28 2.49
N LYS A 82 4.05 -9.39 2.89
CA LYS A 82 5.50 -9.46 3.06
C LYS A 82 6.26 -9.16 1.77
N GLN A 83 5.76 -9.64 0.63
CA GLN A 83 6.36 -9.34 -0.68
C GLN A 83 6.21 -7.87 -1.06
N SER A 84 5.04 -7.28 -0.83
CA SER A 84 4.81 -5.85 -1.05
C SER A 84 5.73 -4.98 -0.18
N LEU A 85 5.87 -5.33 1.11
CA LEU A 85 6.78 -4.63 2.01
C LEU A 85 8.23 -4.72 1.54
N ALA A 86 8.70 -5.92 1.17
CA ALA A 86 10.07 -6.11 0.69
C ALA A 86 10.37 -5.25 -0.55
N LYS A 87 9.42 -5.12 -1.49
CA LYS A 87 9.57 -4.25 -2.68
C LYS A 87 9.71 -2.78 -2.29
N VAL A 88 8.89 -2.31 -1.36
CA VAL A 88 8.95 -0.91 -0.87
C VAL A 88 10.25 -0.63 -0.10
N GLU A 89 10.69 -1.55 0.76
CA GLU A 89 11.96 -1.39 1.49
C GLU A 89 13.17 -1.40 0.55
N ASN A 90 13.17 -2.25 -0.48
CA ASN A 90 14.21 -2.26 -1.51
C ASN A 90 14.25 -0.96 -2.34
N ALA A 91 13.08 -0.37 -2.61
CA ALA A 91 12.99 0.94 -3.27
C ALA A 91 13.62 2.03 -2.41
N CYS A 92 13.27 2.09 -1.12
CA CYS A 92 13.86 3.02 -0.15
C CYS A 92 15.36 2.84 0.01
N TYR A 93 15.83 1.59 0.07
CA TYR A 93 17.25 1.27 0.13
C TYR A 93 17.99 1.81 -1.09
N THR A 94 17.45 1.55 -2.29
CA THR A 94 18.06 2.01 -3.56
C THR A 94 18.11 3.53 -3.63
N LEU A 95 17.02 4.21 -3.25
CA LEU A 95 16.98 5.67 -3.15
C LEU A 95 18.03 6.19 -2.19
N LYS A 96 18.16 5.57 -1.01
CA LYS A 96 19.09 6.03 0.02
C LYS A 96 20.55 5.89 -0.40
N VAL A 97 20.92 4.76 -0.99
CA VAL A 97 22.29 4.51 -1.46
C VAL A 97 22.63 5.50 -2.58
N ARG A 98 21.81 5.58 -3.63
CA ARG A 98 22.08 6.47 -4.77
C ARG A 98 22.01 7.96 -4.41
N GLY A 99 21.07 8.33 -3.55
CA GLY A 99 20.95 9.69 -3.02
C GLY A 99 22.11 10.12 -2.11
N SER A 100 22.93 9.17 -1.66
CA SER A 100 24.14 9.46 -0.88
C SER A 100 25.41 9.55 -1.75
N GLU A 101 25.34 9.06 -3.01
CA GLU A 101 26.46 9.07 -3.96
C GLU A 101 26.35 10.19 -5.01
N ILE A 102 25.12 10.57 -5.40
CA ILE A 102 24.84 11.50 -6.49
C ILE A 102 24.23 12.80 -5.94
N PRO A 103 24.73 14.00 -6.33
CA PRO A 103 24.15 15.28 -5.92
C PRO A 103 22.65 15.31 -6.22
N LYS A 104 21.83 15.78 -5.26
CA LYS A 104 20.36 15.70 -5.28
C LYS A 104 19.67 16.14 -6.59
N HIS A 105 20.30 17.01 -7.39
CA HIS A 105 19.77 17.49 -8.66
C HIS A 105 19.88 16.49 -9.84
N MET A 106 20.72 15.45 -9.75
CA MET A 106 20.91 14.46 -10.82
C MET A 106 20.18 13.13 -10.56
N LEU A 107 19.44 13.02 -9.46
CA LEU A 107 18.78 11.75 -9.08
C LEU A 107 17.62 11.40 -10.01
N ALA A 108 16.83 12.39 -10.46
CA ALA A 108 15.69 12.17 -11.34
C ALA A 108 16.09 11.51 -12.68
N ASP A 109 17.26 11.85 -13.21
CA ASP A 109 17.75 11.32 -14.48
C ASP A 109 18.13 9.83 -14.37
N VAL A 110 18.74 9.42 -13.24
CA VAL A 110 19.20 8.04 -13.03
C VAL A 110 18.05 7.05 -12.81
N PHE A 111 16.95 7.50 -12.19
CA PHE A 111 15.76 6.66 -12.01
C PHE A 111 14.93 6.55 -13.29
N SER A 112 14.87 7.60 -14.11
CA SER A 112 14.24 7.57 -15.42
C SER A 112 14.88 6.52 -16.34
N THR A 113 16.22 6.42 -16.36
CA THR A 113 16.93 5.44 -17.20
C THR A 113 16.74 4.00 -16.73
N LYS A 114 16.53 3.75 -15.42
CA LYS A 114 16.36 2.38 -14.93
C LYS A 114 14.96 1.85 -15.18
N THR A 115 13.92 2.70 -15.12
CA THR A 115 12.54 2.31 -15.44
C THR A 115 12.40 1.74 -16.86
N GLU A 116 13.16 2.26 -17.83
CA GLU A 116 13.19 1.73 -19.21
C GLU A 116 13.83 0.33 -19.32
N LEU A 117 14.76 -0.01 -18.41
CA LEU A 117 15.49 -1.28 -18.45
C LEU A 117 14.73 -2.42 -17.77
N ILE A 118 13.96 -2.14 -16.71
CA ILE A 118 13.13 -3.17 -16.04
C ILE A 118 11.92 -3.58 -16.89
N ASP A 119 11.36 -2.68 -17.69
CA ASP A 119 10.22 -2.97 -18.58
C ASP A 119 10.64 -3.83 -19.80
N GLN A 120 11.94 -3.82 -20.15
CA GLN A 120 12.49 -4.69 -21.20
C GLN A 120 12.79 -6.12 -20.72
N GLU A 121 12.95 -6.38 -19.42
CA GLU A 121 13.34 -7.69 -18.89
C GLU A 121 12.14 -8.61 -18.60
N GLU A 122 10.92 -8.07 -18.38
CA GLU A 122 9.67 -8.87 -18.30
C GLU A 122 9.07 -9.17 -19.70
N GLY A 123 9.74 -8.75 -20.77
CA GLY A 123 9.26 -8.80 -22.16
C GLY A 123 9.99 -9.79 -23.09
N LEU A 124 10.63 -10.84 -22.57
CA LEU A 124 11.12 -11.95 -23.41
C LEU A 124 10.39 -13.27 -23.08
N PRO A 125 10.10 -14.10 -24.11
CA PRO A 125 9.11 -15.18 -24.07
C PRO A 125 9.44 -16.35 -23.14
#